data_AF-A0A957R7H8-F1
#
_entry.id   AF-A0A957R7H8-F1
#
_cell.length_a   1.000
_cell.length_b   1.000
_cell.length_c   1.000
_cell.angle_alpha   90.00
_cell.angle_beta   90.00
_cell.angle_gamma   90.00
#
_symmetry.space_group_name_H-M   'P 1'
#
loop_
_entity.id
_entity.type
_entity.pdbx_description
1 polymer ?
#
loop_
_entity_poly.entity_id
_entity_poly.type
_entity_poly.pdbx_seq_one_letter_code
_entity_poly.pdbx_strand_id
1 'polypeptide(L)'
;MNSPNRYIIPVFQRYYSWGLPEWSQLWENLLELQQSEEGDAMTHFMGALVFVPETAASNMPTYLVIDGQQRLITFSLLLCALRNVARSNHCPELAAEITDTYLIHPYRKIPEHFRLYPRQRDREEYLAILKHAAYKGERGSITQALIYFLRQIQALAPEEGFCEDALRDLFYLISGRLEFVYITLDDENPYRIFKSLNSTGVNLSEADLIRNFMLMEIGNDTAAQDAFDDAYWRPLEQQFVDDKGQLNSRDLSYFFRDFLMADGRYIPLAATFYNFERRYHTDTFDVQALTIELQENAQLYNVIRGLQPHANSQINRALHRLRLLNTRSTYPLLLNLLRRVEAKNLSMKAFVNCVELIGTFLRQRQEADEPSRPYSRWFVAACRYL
;
A
#
# COMPACT_ATOMS: atom_id res chain seq x y z
N MET A 1 11.87 17.35 12.18
CA MET A 1 12.82 16.21 12.03
C MET A 1 14.16 16.40 12.77
N ASN A 2 14.43 17.54 13.43
CA ASN A 2 15.64 17.77 14.24
C ASN A 2 15.54 17.16 15.68
N SER A 3 15.01 15.95 15.80
CA SER A 3 14.87 15.23 17.09
C SER A 3 15.68 13.93 17.05
N PRO A 4 16.02 13.28 18.18
CA PRO A 4 16.73 12.00 18.15
C PRO A 4 15.91 10.83 17.57
N ASN A 5 14.72 11.11 17.03
CA ASN A 5 13.74 10.12 16.64
C ASN A 5 14.10 9.43 15.33
N ARG A 6 13.65 8.19 15.20
CA ARG A 6 13.63 7.43 13.95
C ARG A 6 12.19 7.25 13.49
N TYR A 7 11.96 7.39 12.19
CA TYR A 7 10.64 7.30 11.56
C TYR A 7 10.64 6.13 10.57
N ILE A 8 9.81 5.13 10.82
CA ILE A 8 9.66 3.95 9.96
C ILE A 8 8.32 4.07 9.24
N ILE A 9 8.34 3.90 7.92
CA ILE A 9 7.10 3.81 7.13
C ILE A 9 6.67 2.34 7.13
N PRO A 10 5.55 1.99 7.78
CA PRO A 10 5.12 0.60 7.89
C PRO A 10 4.70 0.02 6.54
N VAL A 11 4.74 -1.29 6.42
CA VAL A 11 4.36 -2.00 5.18
C VAL A 11 2.90 -1.82 4.77
N PHE A 12 1.99 -1.51 5.69
CA PHE A 12 0.58 -1.26 5.34
C PHE A 12 0.37 0.11 4.68
N GLN A 13 1.41 0.96 4.64
CA GLN A 13 1.37 2.21 3.90
C GLN A 13 1.62 1.99 2.40
N ARG A 14 1.02 2.87 1.59
CA ARG A 14 1.31 2.93 0.15
C ARG A 14 2.75 3.39 -0.11
N TYR A 15 3.33 2.95 -1.22
CA TYR A 15 4.60 3.49 -1.72
C TYR A 15 4.50 4.99 -2.02
N TYR A 16 5.65 5.64 -2.19
CA TYR A 16 5.75 7.02 -2.63
C TYR A 16 5.06 7.20 -4.00
N SER A 17 4.14 8.16 -4.06
CA SER A 17 3.25 8.37 -5.20
C SER A 17 3.05 9.83 -5.59
N TRP A 18 3.56 10.79 -4.81
CA TRP A 18 3.56 12.19 -5.23
C TRP A 18 4.33 12.35 -6.54
N GLY A 19 3.79 13.17 -7.44
CA GLY A 19 4.36 13.46 -8.75
C GLY A 19 4.59 14.95 -8.95
N LEU A 20 4.77 15.35 -10.21
CA LEU A 20 5.06 16.73 -10.58
C LEU A 20 4.07 17.76 -9.98
N PRO A 21 2.73 17.54 -9.97
CA PRO A 21 1.79 18.51 -9.42
C PRO A 21 2.05 18.81 -7.94
N GLU A 22 2.31 17.79 -7.13
CA GLU A 22 2.58 17.98 -5.69
C GLU A 22 3.95 18.60 -5.44
N TRP A 23 4.96 18.22 -6.22
CA TRP A 23 6.31 18.77 -6.07
C TRP A 23 6.37 20.24 -6.49
N SER A 24 5.69 20.63 -7.59
CA SER A 24 5.65 22.01 -8.05
C SER A 24 4.90 22.90 -7.08
N GLN A 25 3.76 22.43 -6.55
CA GLN A 25 3.03 23.18 -5.53
C GLN A 25 3.89 23.45 -4.30
N LEU A 26 4.59 22.42 -3.79
CA LEU A 26 5.49 22.59 -2.64
C LEU A 26 6.60 23.62 -2.95
N TRP A 27 7.17 23.56 -4.15
CA TRP A 27 8.23 24.48 -4.56
C TRP A 27 7.72 25.92 -4.70
N GLU A 28 6.55 26.11 -5.33
CA GLU A 28 5.89 27.41 -5.47
C GLU A 28 5.60 28.04 -4.10
N ASN A 29 5.04 27.26 -3.17
CA ASN A 29 4.80 27.71 -1.80
C ASN A 29 6.09 28.18 -1.12
N LEU A 30 7.22 27.49 -1.36
CA LEU A 30 8.51 27.88 -0.79
C LEU A 30 9.03 29.19 -1.37
N LEU A 31 8.86 29.43 -2.67
CA LEU A 31 9.23 30.70 -3.31
C LEU A 31 8.36 31.87 -2.80
N GLU A 32 7.08 31.63 -2.55
CA GLU A 32 6.20 32.63 -1.93
C GLU A 32 6.69 33.01 -0.52
N LEU A 33 7.14 32.04 0.28
CA LEU A 33 7.72 32.32 1.60
C LEU A 33 9.01 33.15 1.50
N GLN A 34 9.82 32.92 0.47
CA GLN A 34 11.05 33.69 0.25
C GLN A 34 10.77 35.17 -0.07
N GLN A 35 9.65 35.45 -0.74
CA GLN A 35 9.25 36.80 -1.15
C GLN A 35 8.52 37.58 -0.05
N SER A 36 8.17 36.95 1.07
CA SER A 36 7.54 37.62 2.21
C SER A 36 8.50 38.64 2.86
N GLU A 37 7.98 39.84 3.16
CA GLU A 37 8.77 40.94 3.72
C GLU A 37 9.40 40.59 5.08
N GLU A 38 10.60 41.13 5.36
CA GLU A 38 11.26 41.01 6.66
C GLU A 38 10.40 41.61 7.78
N GLY A 39 9.69 40.74 8.50
CA GLY A 39 8.80 41.11 9.61
C GLY A 39 7.52 40.27 9.66
N ASP A 40 7.10 39.73 8.52
CA ASP A 40 6.01 38.77 8.43
C ASP A 40 6.59 37.36 8.59
N ALA A 41 6.39 36.76 9.78
CA ALA A 41 6.77 35.37 10.06
C ALA A 41 5.81 34.40 9.34
N MET A 42 5.67 34.55 8.02
CA MET A 42 4.85 33.67 7.20
C MET A 42 5.47 32.29 7.21
N THR A 43 4.70 31.33 7.70
CA THR A 43 5.02 29.91 7.73
C THR A 43 4.05 29.18 6.82
N HIS A 44 4.52 28.13 6.14
CA HIS A 44 3.65 27.27 5.36
C HIS A 44 3.32 26.00 6.14
N PHE A 45 2.02 25.79 6.36
CA PHE A 45 1.52 24.58 7.01
C PHE A 45 1.52 23.40 6.04
N MET A 46 2.40 22.44 6.28
CA MET A 46 2.55 21.20 5.51
C MET A 46 1.52 20.12 5.90
N GLY A 47 0.63 20.40 6.86
CA GLY A 47 -0.35 19.43 7.34
C GLY A 47 0.12 18.62 8.55
N ALA A 48 -0.74 17.69 8.99
CA ALA A 48 -0.48 16.82 10.15
C ALA A 48 0.37 15.58 9.80
N LEU A 49 1.29 15.20 10.67
CA LEU A 49 2.00 13.92 10.68
C LEU A 49 1.46 13.10 11.86
N VAL A 50 1.12 11.83 11.64
CA VAL A 50 0.62 10.97 12.71
C VAL A 50 1.58 9.82 12.95
N PHE A 51 1.97 9.64 14.21
CA PHE A 51 2.98 8.69 14.65
C PHE A 51 2.45 7.79 15.76
N VAL A 52 2.91 6.54 15.77
CA VAL A 52 2.75 5.62 16.90
C VAL A 52 4.14 5.19 17.35
N PRO A 53 4.49 5.27 18.64
CA PRO A 53 5.78 4.80 19.12
C PRO A 53 5.92 3.29 18.91
N GLU A 54 7.05 2.86 18.38
CA GLU A 54 7.42 1.46 18.33
C GLU A 54 7.91 1.05 19.73
N THR A 55 7.25 0.05 20.33
CA THR A 55 7.56 -0.44 21.68
C THR A 55 8.85 -1.27 21.76
N ALA A 56 9.68 -1.27 20.72
CA ALA A 56 10.87 -2.10 20.62
C ALA A 56 11.98 -1.67 21.61
N ALA A 57 12.76 -2.65 22.05
CA ALA A 57 13.85 -2.55 23.03
C ALA A 57 15.10 -1.75 22.54
N SER A 58 14.97 -0.88 21.55
CA SER A 58 16.05 0.01 21.12
C SER A 58 16.10 1.22 22.05
N ASN A 59 17.31 1.64 22.45
CA ASN A 59 17.55 2.89 23.20
C ASN A 59 17.34 4.15 22.32
N MET A 60 16.47 4.08 21.34
CA MET A 60 16.20 5.12 20.37
C MET A 60 14.68 5.26 20.17
N PRO A 61 14.10 6.44 20.43
CA PRO A 61 12.70 6.70 20.14
C PRO A 61 12.41 6.45 18.66
N THR A 62 11.67 5.38 18.38
CA THR A 62 11.31 4.97 17.03
C THR A 62 9.81 5.08 16.88
N TYR A 63 9.36 5.63 15.76
CA TYR A 63 7.96 5.92 15.47
C TYR A 63 7.55 5.32 14.13
N LEU A 64 6.42 4.63 14.14
CA LEU A 64 5.72 4.20 12.94
C LEU A 64 4.94 5.39 12.36
N VAL A 65 5.15 5.69 11.08
CA VAL A 65 4.45 6.78 10.37
C VAL A 65 3.09 6.27 9.88
N ILE A 66 2.02 6.75 10.51
CA ILE A 66 0.63 6.35 10.21
C ILE A 66 -0.02 7.26 9.18
N ASP A 67 0.31 8.55 9.19
CA ASP A 67 -0.12 9.50 8.16
C ASP A 67 0.95 10.58 7.95
N GLY A 68 0.94 11.20 6.77
CA GLY A 68 1.90 12.22 6.37
C GLY A 68 3.16 11.65 5.72
N GLN A 69 3.20 10.34 5.44
CA GLN A 69 4.38 9.68 4.87
C GLN A 69 4.90 10.30 3.56
N GLN A 70 4.00 10.70 2.64
CA GLN A 70 4.40 11.29 1.36
C GLN A 70 5.12 12.63 1.59
N ARG A 71 4.51 13.49 2.42
CA ARG A 71 5.05 14.79 2.81
C ARG A 71 6.40 14.67 3.53
N LEU A 72 6.53 13.69 4.43
CA LEU A 72 7.76 13.43 5.16
C LEU A 72 8.90 12.97 4.23
N ILE A 73 8.62 12.05 3.30
CA ILE A 73 9.60 11.65 2.27
C ILE A 73 9.99 12.85 1.40
N THR A 74 9.03 13.59 0.86
CA THR A 74 9.29 14.73 -0.03
C THR A 74 10.12 15.81 0.65
N PHE A 75 9.80 16.15 1.90
CA PHE A 75 10.58 17.09 2.70
C PHE A 75 12.03 16.61 2.88
N SER A 76 12.21 15.32 3.19
CA SER A 76 13.54 14.73 3.30
C SER A 76 14.31 14.73 1.97
N LEU A 77 13.62 14.55 0.83
CA LEU A 77 14.23 14.61 -0.50
C LEU A 77 14.62 16.03 -0.91
N LEU A 78 13.85 17.03 -0.52
CA LEU A 78 14.20 18.44 -0.70
C LEU A 78 15.50 18.79 0.05
N LEU A 79 15.63 18.34 1.30
CA LEU A 79 16.88 18.46 2.07
C LEU A 79 18.06 17.71 1.43
N CYS A 80 17.82 16.50 0.89
CA CYS A 80 18.83 15.78 0.12
C CYS A 80 19.30 16.58 -1.11
N ALA A 81 18.38 17.21 -1.84
CA ALA A 81 18.72 18.04 -2.99
C ALA A 81 19.59 19.23 -2.58
N LEU A 82 19.20 19.96 -1.53
CA LEU A 82 19.98 21.10 -1.01
C LEU A 82 21.38 20.68 -0.56
N ARG A 83 21.48 19.60 0.21
CA ARG A 83 22.78 19.01 0.61
C ARG A 83 23.66 18.70 -0.59
N ASN A 84 23.08 18.14 -1.65
CA ASN A 84 23.84 17.78 -2.85
C ASN A 84 24.35 19.03 -3.58
N VAL A 85 23.52 20.09 -3.69
CA VAL A 85 23.93 21.38 -4.25
C VAL A 85 25.04 22.02 -3.40
N ALA A 86 24.93 21.99 -2.07
CA ALA A 86 25.97 22.49 -1.18
C ALA A 86 27.31 21.78 -1.37
N ARG A 87 27.31 20.45 -1.55
CA ARG A 87 28.53 19.70 -1.89
C ARG A 87 29.14 20.11 -3.22
N SER A 88 28.30 20.28 -4.25
CA SER A 88 28.75 20.68 -5.59
C SER A 88 29.29 22.11 -5.63
N ASN A 89 28.85 22.99 -4.72
CA ASN A 89 29.35 24.37 -4.58
C ASN A 89 30.41 24.49 -3.47
N HIS A 90 31.10 23.40 -3.10
CA HIS A 90 32.19 23.41 -2.12
C HIS A 90 31.83 23.97 -0.74
N CYS A 91 30.59 23.77 -0.29
CA CYS A 91 30.11 24.13 1.06
C CYS A 91 29.96 22.87 1.94
N PRO A 92 31.06 22.24 2.40
CA PRO A 92 31.01 20.96 3.10
C PRO A 92 30.37 21.05 4.50
N GLU A 93 30.49 22.19 5.16
CA GLU A 93 29.95 22.40 6.51
C GLU A 93 28.42 22.35 6.52
N LEU A 94 27.78 23.15 5.64
CA LEU A 94 26.33 23.10 5.45
C LEU A 94 25.85 21.70 5.01
N ALA A 95 26.59 21.05 4.12
CA ALA A 95 26.25 19.69 3.69
C ALA A 95 26.31 18.66 4.84
N ALA A 96 27.29 18.78 5.75
CA ALA A 96 27.39 17.94 6.93
C ALA A 96 26.27 18.24 7.92
N GLU A 97 25.98 19.52 8.17
CA GLU A 97 24.89 19.98 9.04
C GLU A 97 23.54 19.41 8.61
N ILE A 98 23.17 19.52 7.32
CA ILE A 98 21.92 18.95 6.79
C ILE A 98 21.90 17.43 6.98
N THR A 99 23.04 16.77 6.72
CA THR A 99 23.15 15.30 6.79
C THR A 99 22.93 14.78 8.20
N ASP A 100 23.69 15.29 9.16
CA ASP A 100 23.74 14.77 10.53
C ASP A 100 22.52 15.20 11.36
N THR A 101 21.94 16.35 11.03
CA THR A 101 20.80 16.91 11.76
C THR A 101 19.46 16.34 11.27
N TYR A 102 19.29 16.10 9.96
CA TYR A 102 17.96 15.78 9.39
C TYR A 102 17.88 14.45 8.66
N LEU A 103 18.99 13.90 8.13
CA LEU A 103 18.95 12.73 7.23
C LEU A 103 19.42 11.43 7.91
N ILE A 104 20.46 11.50 8.74
CA ILE A 104 21.06 10.32 9.38
C ILE A 104 21.29 10.51 10.89
N HIS A 105 21.61 9.41 11.55
CA HIS A 105 22.14 9.34 12.89
C HIS A 105 23.61 8.89 12.81
N PRO A 106 24.59 9.82 12.86
CA PRO A 106 25.98 9.54 12.47
C PRO A 106 26.65 8.45 13.30
N TYR A 107 26.25 8.28 14.56
CA TYR A 107 26.83 7.31 15.49
C TYR A 107 26.08 5.97 15.58
N ARG A 108 25.02 5.78 14.80
CA ARG A 108 24.21 4.54 14.80
C ARG A 108 24.61 3.62 13.67
N LYS A 109 24.45 2.31 13.88
CA LYS A 109 24.68 1.28 12.85
C LYS A 109 23.44 1.11 11.97
N ILE A 110 23.61 0.53 10.78
CA ILE A 110 22.49 0.15 9.92
C ILE A 110 21.63 -0.91 10.64
N PRO A 111 20.28 -0.82 10.62
CA PRO A 111 19.45 0.16 9.90
C PRO A 111 19.12 1.46 10.67
N GLU A 112 19.42 1.54 11.97
CA GLU A 112 19.15 2.72 12.83
C GLU A 112 19.90 4.00 12.41
N HIS A 113 20.91 3.87 11.55
CA HIS A 113 21.64 4.97 10.94
C HIS A 113 20.75 5.95 10.15
N PHE A 114 19.61 5.51 9.62
CA PHE A 114 18.74 6.35 8.79
C PHE A 114 17.58 6.92 9.62
N ARG A 115 17.38 8.24 9.57
CA ARG A 115 16.28 8.91 10.29
C ARG A 115 14.92 8.54 9.75
N LEU A 116 14.79 8.47 8.42
CA LEU A 116 13.60 8.00 7.74
C LEU A 116 13.91 6.63 7.12
N TYR A 117 13.02 5.68 7.35
CA TYR A 117 13.15 4.32 6.84
C TYR A 117 11.92 3.96 6.00
N PRO A 118 11.97 4.19 4.66
CA PRO A 118 10.86 3.89 3.77
C PRO A 118 10.59 2.39 3.61
N ARG A 119 9.51 2.09 2.90
CA ARG A 119 9.15 0.74 2.44
C ARG A 119 10.20 0.19 1.46
N GLN A 120 10.38 -1.12 1.37
CA GLN A 120 11.52 -1.76 0.66
C GLN A 120 11.86 -1.17 -0.72
N ARG A 121 10.90 -1.10 -1.67
CA ARG A 121 11.15 -0.56 -3.02
C ARG A 121 11.68 0.87 -2.98
N ASP A 122 11.03 1.70 -2.18
CA ASP A 122 11.36 3.11 -2.01
C ASP A 122 12.66 3.30 -1.20
N ARG A 123 12.95 2.36 -0.29
CA ARG A 123 14.13 2.34 0.58
C ARG A 123 15.40 2.19 -0.24
N GLU A 124 15.43 1.32 -1.25
CA GLU A 124 16.64 1.13 -2.05
C GLU A 124 17.04 2.43 -2.79
N GLU A 125 16.08 3.09 -3.44
CA GLU A 125 16.29 4.39 -4.07
C GLU A 125 16.71 5.45 -3.05
N TYR A 126 15.95 5.58 -1.97
CA TYR A 126 16.17 6.60 -0.95
C TYR A 126 17.54 6.45 -0.26
N LEU A 127 17.94 5.23 0.09
CA LEU A 127 19.23 4.95 0.72
C LEU A 127 20.40 5.16 -0.25
N ALA A 128 20.22 4.87 -1.55
CA ALA A 128 21.23 5.18 -2.57
C ALA A 128 21.45 6.70 -2.68
N ILE A 129 20.37 7.49 -2.67
CA ILE A 129 20.42 8.96 -2.63
C ILE A 129 21.14 9.48 -1.39
N LEU A 130 20.83 8.92 -0.21
CA LEU A 130 21.49 9.33 1.04
C LEU A 130 23.00 9.06 1.00
N LYS A 131 23.40 7.89 0.50
CA LYS A 131 24.79 7.45 0.42
C LYS A 131 25.58 8.06 -0.75
N HIS A 132 24.93 8.81 -1.65
CA HIS A 132 25.52 9.23 -2.93
C HIS A 132 26.05 8.03 -3.75
N ALA A 133 25.38 6.89 -3.66
CA ALA A 133 25.72 5.69 -4.40
C ALA A 133 24.97 5.63 -5.74
N ALA A 134 25.57 5.00 -6.75
CA ALA A 134 24.87 4.70 -7.98
C ALA A 134 23.70 3.73 -7.69
N TYR A 135 22.47 4.19 -7.89
CA TYR A 135 21.31 3.33 -7.86
C TYR A 135 21.26 2.49 -9.14
N LYS A 136 21.23 1.17 -8.99
CA LYS A 136 21.33 0.20 -10.10
C LYS A 136 19.97 -0.25 -10.66
N GLY A 137 18.86 0.17 -10.06
CA GLY A 137 17.51 -0.13 -10.52
C GLY A 137 16.94 0.92 -11.48
N GLU A 138 15.71 0.69 -11.95
CA GLU A 138 14.96 1.67 -12.75
C GLU A 138 14.58 2.89 -11.91
N ARG A 139 14.73 4.10 -12.46
CA ARG A 139 14.44 5.35 -11.75
C ARG A 139 12.96 5.47 -11.40
N GLY A 140 12.61 5.21 -10.14
CA GLY A 140 11.27 5.40 -9.62
C GLY A 140 10.98 6.83 -9.19
N SER A 141 9.80 7.03 -8.60
CA SER A 141 9.27 8.34 -8.23
C SER A 141 10.15 9.09 -7.22
N ILE A 142 10.88 8.38 -6.36
CA ILE A 142 11.81 9.00 -5.39
C ILE A 142 12.99 9.65 -6.11
N THR A 143 13.62 8.93 -7.04
CA THR A 143 14.70 9.48 -7.85
C THR A 143 14.22 10.68 -8.68
N GLN A 144 13.01 10.60 -9.24
CA GLN A 144 12.43 11.70 -10.03
C GLN A 144 12.17 12.95 -9.18
N ALA A 145 11.65 12.78 -7.96
CA ALA A 145 11.46 13.89 -7.01
C ALA A 145 12.79 14.57 -6.64
N LEU A 146 13.85 13.79 -6.37
CA LEU A 146 15.17 14.36 -6.13
C LEU A 146 15.67 15.17 -7.34
N ILE A 147 15.57 14.61 -8.55
CA ILE A 147 16.01 15.29 -9.78
C ILE A 147 15.22 16.59 -9.97
N TYR A 148 13.93 16.58 -9.69
CA TYR A 148 13.10 17.77 -9.75
C TYR A 148 13.63 18.87 -8.81
N PHE A 149 13.77 18.59 -7.51
CA PHE A 149 14.25 19.59 -6.56
C PHE A 149 15.70 20.04 -6.82
N LEU A 150 16.58 19.13 -7.29
CA LEU A 150 17.92 19.51 -7.73
C LEU A 150 17.88 20.57 -8.82
N ARG A 151 17.05 20.36 -9.86
CA ARG A 151 16.89 21.33 -10.95
C ARG A 151 16.33 22.65 -10.47
N GLN A 152 15.34 22.61 -9.57
CA GLN A 152 14.72 23.81 -9.04
C GLN A 152 15.69 24.65 -8.21
N ILE A 153 16.46 24.02 -7.31
CA ILE A 153 17.49 24.72 -6.54
C ILE A 153 18.58 25.26 -7.47
N GLN A 154 19.06 24.47 -8.43
CA GLN A 154 20.07 24.92 -9.39
C GLN A 154 19.60 26.08 -10.27
N ALA A 155 18.29 26.16 -10.58
CA ALA A 155 17.73 27.27 -11.35
C ALA A 155 17.72 28.60 -10.58
N LEU A 156 17.88 28.58 -9.26
CA LEU A 156 18.06 29.78 -8.44
C LEU A 156 19.52 30.27 -8.39
N ALA A 157 20.47 29.51 -8.96
CA ALA A 157 21.88 29.84 -8.88
C ALA A 157 22.19 31.13 -9.66
N PRO A 158 22.94 32.09 -9.07
CA PRO A 158 23.58 33.16 -9.81
C PRO A 158 24.53 32.63 -10.89
N GLU A 159 24.92 33.48 -11.85
CA GLU A 159 25.89 33.11 -12.91
C GLU A 159 27.23 32.60 -12.33
N GLU A 160 27.65 33.14 -11.18
CA GLU A 160 28.88 32.75 -10.47
C GLU A 160 28.72 31.48 -9.61
N GLY A 161 27.52 30.89 -9.56
CA GLY A 161 27.16 29.79 -8.65
C GLY A 161 26.68 30.28 -7.29
N PHE A 162 26.43 29.33 -6.38
CA PHE A 162 25.97 29.69 -5.03
C PHE A 162 27.13 30.03 -4.10
N CYS A 163 27.01 31.12 -3.36
CA CYS A 163 27.76 31.29 -2.12
C CYS A 163 27.10 30.50 -0.97
N GLU A 164 27.85 30.28 0.12
CA GLU A 164 27.35 29.52 1.26
C GLU A 164 26.14 30.21 1.93
N ASP A 165 26.16 31.55 2.04
CA ASP A 165 25.08 32.32 2.68
C ASP A 165 23.74 32.12 1.97
N ALA A 166 23.71 32.18 0.63
CA ALA A 166 22.48 31.95 -0.13
C ALA A 166 21.91 30.52 0.06
N LEU A 167 22.79 29.52 0.21
CA LEU A 167 22.36 28.16 0.51
C LEU A 167 21.89 28.00 1.96
N ARG A 168 22.49 28.76 2.89
CA ARG A 168 22.05 28.81 4.29
C ARG A 168 20.69 29.47 4.42
N ASP A 169 20.43 30.55 3.69
CA ASP A 169 19.11 31.19 3.66
C ASP A 169 18.04 30.21 3.18
N LEU A 170 18.31 29.47 2.10
CA LEU A 170 17.41 28.43 1.62
C LEU A 170 17.25 27.27 2.62
N PHE A 171 18.33 26.88 3.31
CA PHE A 171 18.27 25.88 4.38
C PHE A 171 17.38 26.34 5.54
N TYR A 172 17.51 27.57 6.00
CA TYR A 172 16.67 28.13 7.07
C TYR A 172 15.22 28.31 6.64
N LEU A 173 14.99 28.67 5.37
CA LEU A 173 13.65 28.71 4.78
C LEU A 173 12.98 27.33 4.84
N ILE A 174 13.66 26.29 4.35
CA ILE A 174 13.14 24.92 4.33
C ILE A 174 12.95 24.37 5.75
N SER A 175 13.95 24.53 6.61
CA SER A 175 13.97 23.90 7.94
C SER A 175 13.17 24.67 8.99
N GLY A 176 12.96 25.97 8.80
CA GLY A 176 12.35 26.87 9.77
C GLY A 176 10.96 27.40 9.38
N ARG A 177 10.61 27.50 8.09
CA ARG A 177 9.31 28.06 7.66
C ARG A 177 8.31 27.02 7.13
N LEU A 178 8.71 25.77 6.96
CA LEU A 178 7.79 24.65 6.66
C LEU A 178 7.38 23.96 7.95
N GLU A 179 6.12 24.14 8.35
CA GLU A 179 5.62 23.65 9.65
C GLU A 179 4.74 22.41 9.51
N PHE A 180 4.99 21.45 10.40
CA PHE A 180 4.16 20.26 10.57
C PHE A 180 3.56 20.27 11.97
N VAL A 181 2.27 19.95 12.07
CA VAL A 181 1.70 19.48 13.34
C VAL A 181 1.97 17.98 13.42
N TYR A 182 2.52 17.50 14.53
CA TYR A 182 2.66 16.06 14.74
C TYR A 182 1.75 15.60 15.88
N ILE A 183 1.13 14.45 15.68
CA ILE A 183 0.26 13.78 16.64
C ILE A 183 0.91 12.43 16.95
N THR A 184 1.18 12.19 18.22
CA THR A 184 1.64 10.89 18.70
C THR A 184 0.51 10.24 19.47
N LEU A 185 0.21 8.99 19.13
CA LEU A 185 -0.82 8.20 19.79
C LEU A 185 -0.16 7.01 20.47
N ASP A 186 -0.19 7.01 21.80
CA ASP A 186 0.38 5.96 22.63
C ASP A 186 -0.62 4.81 22.81
N ASP A 187 -0.13 3.57 22.94
CA ASP A 187 -0.91 2.35 23.25
C ASP A 187 -2.10 2.01 22.33
N GLU A 188 -2.20 2.66 21.16
CA GLU A 188 -3.24 2.41 20.17
C GLU A 188 -2.72 1.57 19.01
N ASN A 189 -3.59 0.74 18.45
CA ASN A 189 -3.23 -0.10 17.31
C ASN A 189 -3.00 0.80 16.07
N PRO A 190 -1.79 0.82 15.46
CA PRO A 190 -1.45 1.65 14.29
C PRO A 190 -2.48 1.60 13.15
N TYR A 191 -3.09 0.44 12.93
CA TYR A 191 -4.08 0.25 11.89
C TYR A 191 -5.44 0.85 12.23
N ARG A 192 -5.88 0.79 13.49
CA ARG A 192 -7.16 1.42 13.88
C ARG A 192 -7.10 2.93 13.66
N ILE A 193 -5.96 3.52 13.99
CA ILE A 193 -5.66 4.93 13.72
C ILE A 193 -5.66 5.18 12.21
N PHE A 194 -4.91 4.39 11.44
CA PHE A 194 -4.86 4.51 9.97
C PHE A 194 -6.25 4.44 9.34
N LYS A 195 -7.07 3.47 9.74
CA LYS A 195 -8.44 3.28 9.26
C LYS A 195 -9.33 4.47 9.62
N SER A 196 -9.23 4.96 10.86
CA SER A 196 -9.99 6.11 11.33
C SER A 196 -9.63 7.37 10.55
N LEU A 197 -8.33 7.63 10.32
CA LEU A 197 -7.86 8.79 9.57
C LEU A 197 -8.24 8.75 8.09
N ASN A 198 -8.20 7.57 7.47
CA ASN A 198 -8.60 7.42 6.06
C ASN A 198 -10.12 7.36 5.86
N SER A 199 -10.91 7.16 6.91
CA SER A 199 -12.39 7.10 6.83
C SER A 199 -13.03 8.42 6.38
N THR A 200 -12.33 9.54 6.52
CA THR A 200 -12.76 10.87 6.05
C THR A 200 -12.29 11.20 4.62
N GLY A 201 -11.57 10.28 3.94
CA GLY A 201 -10.97 10.46 2.61
C GLY A 201 -11.37 9.37 1.60
N VAL A 202 -10.43 9.01 0.70
CA VAL A 202 -10.62 7.88 -0.23
C VAL A 202 -10.68 6.59 0.59
N ASN A 203 -11.86 5.96 0.60
CA ASN A 203 -12.07 4.71 1.33
C ASN A 203 -11.10 3.63 0.85
N LEU A 204 -10.34 3.07 1.79
CA LEU A 204 -9.60 1.83 1.58
C LEU A 204 -10.56 0.76 1.11
N SER A 205 -10.14 -0.03 0.11
CA SER A 205 -10.94 -1.18 -0.30
C SER A 205 -10.90 -2.27 0.77
N GLU A 206 -11.89 -3.16 0.77
CA GLU A 206 -11.90 -4.31 1.68
C GLU A 206 -10.63 -5.17 1.52
N ALA A 207 -10.10 -5.24 0.30
CA ALA A 207 -8.82 -5.89 0.01
C ALA A 207 -7.63 -5.21 0.70
N ASP A 208 -7.58 -3.88 0.70
CA ASP A 208 -6.52 -3.12 1.39
C ASP A 208 -6.60 -3.34 2.91
N LEU A 209 -7.81 -3.37 3.46
CA LEU A 209 -8.03 -3.66 4.88
C LEU A 209 -7.54 -5.06 5.26
N ILE A 210 -7.83 -6.07 4.43
CA ILE A 210 -7.37 -7.45 4.66
C ILE A 210 -5.85 -7.55 4.52
N ARG A 211 -5.24 -6.92 3.50
CA ARG A 211 -3.78 -6.85 3.35
C ARG A 211 -3.12 -6.36 4.62
N ASN A 212 -3.62 -5.22 5.12
CA ASN A 212 -3.05 -4.57 6.28
C ASN A 212 -3.16 -5.47 7.53
N PHE A 213 -4.30 -6.11 7.74
CA PHE A 213 -4.47 -7.09 8.81
C PHE A 213 -3.47 -8.24 8.71
N MET A 214 -3.30 -8.84 7.53
CA MET A 214 -2.33 -9.94 7.34
C MET A 214 -0.89 -9.51 7.65
N LEU A 215 -0.50 -8.29 7.27
CA LEU A 215 0.84 -7.77 7.55
C LEU A 215 1.07 -7.48 9.04
N MET A 216 0.03 -7.07 9.77
CA MET A 216 0.13 -6.82 11.21
C MET A 216 0.36 -8.08 12.03
N GLU A 217 -0.20 -9.20 11.59
CA GLU A 217 -0.14 -10.48 12.30
C GLU A 217 1.26 -11.13 12.21
N ILE A 218 2.15 -10.57 11.37
CA ILE A 218 3.59 -10.88 11.33
C ILE A 218 4.34 -10.19 12.49
N GLY A 219 3.74 -9.18 13.12
CA GLY A 219 4.34 -8.34 14.15
C GLY A 219 5.10 -7.14 13.59
N ASN A 220 5.84 -6.43 14.44
CA ASN A 220 6.49 -5.15 14.09
C ASN A 220 7.85 -5.30 13.37
N ASP A 221 8.28 -6.51 13.00
CA ASP A 221 9.51 -6.70 12.22
C ASP A 221 9.29 -6.29 10.76
N THR A 222 9.75 -5.09 10.41
CA THR A 222 9.62 -4.55 9.05
C THR A 222 10.29 -5.44 7.99
N ALA A 223 11.39 -6.11 8.32
CA ALA A 223 12.07 -6.98 7.36
C ALA A 223 11.28 -8.28 7.13
N ALA A 224 10.70 -8.84 8.18
CA ALA A 224 9.80 -10.00 8.05
C ALA A 224 8.53 -9.66 7.27
N GLN A 225 7.96 -8.49 7.52
CA GLN A 225 6.80 -7.97 6.78
C GLN A 225 7.12 -7.72 5.29
N ASP A 226 8.26 -7.11 4.99
CA ASP A 226 8.74 -6.88 3.62
C ASP A 226 8.94 -8.23 2.89
N ALA A 227 9.61 -9.19 3.53
CA ALA A 227 9.83 -10.53 2.97
C ALA A 227 8.51 -11.29 2.71
N PHE A 228 7.53 -11.15 3.60
CA PHE A 228 6.21 -11.74 3.41
C PHE A 228 5.44 -11.09 2.26
N ASP A 229 5.51 -9.76 2.14
CA ASP A 229 4.87 -9.03 1.04
C ASP A 229 5.40 -9.52 -0.31
N ASP A 230 6.73 -9.62 -0.44
CA ASP A 230 7.42 -10.10 -1.64
C ASP A 230 7.06 -11.56 -1.96
N ALA A 231 7.15 -12.46 -0.97
CA ALA A 231 7.08 -13.89 -1.19
C ALA A 231 5.64 -14.44 -1.26
N TYR A 232 4.68 -13.80 -0.59
CA TYR A 232 3.33 -14.35 -0.43
C TYR A 232 2.22 -13.37 -0.87
N TRP A 233 2.28 -12.11 -0.45
CA TRP A 233 1.17 -11.20 -0.75
C TRP A 233 1.15 -10.72 -2.20
N ARG A 234 2.30 -10.31 -2.76
CA ARG A 234 2.39 -9.88 -4.17
C ARG A 234 1.96 -10.96 -5.16
N PRO A 235 2.35 -12.24 -5.02
CA PRO A 235 1.82 -13.31 -5.86
C PRO A 235 0.29 -13.42 -5.84
N LEU A 236 -0.36 -13.13 -4.71
CA LEU A 236 -1.83 -13.04 -4.65
C LEU A 236 -2.35 -11.83 -5.44
N GLU A 237 -1.77 -10.64 -5.24
CA GLU A 237 -2.18 -9.41 -5.95
C GLU A 237 -2.01 -9.52 -7.47
N GLN A 238 -0.94 -10.17 -7.93
CA GLN A 238 -0.65 -10.39 -9.35
C GLN A 238 -1.78 -11.16 -10.07
N GLN A 239 -2.57 -11.96 -9.36
CA GLN A 239 -3.73 -12.66 -9.93
C GLN A 239 -4.92 -11.74 -10.27
N PHE A 240 -4.86 -10.47 -9.86
CA PHE A 240 -5.91 -9.46 -10.05
C PHE A 240 -5.39 -8.20 -10.75
N VAL A 241 -4.20 -8.28 -11.35
CA VAL A 241 -3.63 -7.21 -12.18
C VAL A 241 -4.23 -7.28 -13.58
N ASP A 242 -4.58 -6.13 -14.14
CA ASP A 242 -5.09 -6.00 -15.51
C ASP A 242 -3.97 -6.00 -16.56
N ASP A 243 -4.34 -6.01 -17.85
CA ASP A 243 -3.38 -6.01 -18.97
C ASP A 243 -2.44 -4.79 -19.00
N LYS A 244 -2.75 -3.75 -18.21
CA LYS A 244 -1.94 -2.53 -18.06
C LYS A 244 -1.02 -2.57 -16.85
N GLY A 245 -0.99 -3.68 -16.11
CA GLY A 245 -0.19 -3.81 -14.90
C GLY A 245 -0.82 -3.17 -13.66
N GLN A 246 -2.10 -2.78 -13.70
CA GLN A 246 -2.77 -2.14 -12.57
C GLN A 246 -3.61 -3.14 -11.76
N LEU A 247 -3.46 -3.10 -10.44
CA LEU A 247 -4.24 -3.94 -9.53
C LEU A 247 -5.72 -3.54 -9.55
N ASN A 248 -6.61 -4.48 -9.85
CA ASN A 248 -8.04 -4.29 -9.74
C ASN A 248 -8.52 -4.56 -8.30
N SER A 249 -8.40 -3.56 -7.43
CA SER A 249 -8.79 -3.66 -6.00
C SER A 249 -10.26 -4.05 -5.81
N ARG A 250 -11.12 -3.72 -6.77
CA ARG A 250 -12.54 -4.11 -6.75
C ARG A 250 -12.73 -5.61 -6.92
N ASP A 251 -12.07 -6.22 -7.90
CA ASP A 251 -12.16 -7.66 -8.14
C ASP A 251 -11.49 -8.47 -7.03
N LEU A 252 -10.37 -7.96 -6.48
CA LEU A 252 -9.74 -8.56 -5.30
C LEU A 252 -10.66 -8.50 -4.06
N SER A 253 -11.37 -7.39 -3.85
CA SER A 253 -12.37 -7.27 -2.77
C SER A 253 -13.55 -8.24 -2.95
N TYR A 254 -14.02 -8.46 -4.19
CA TYR A 254 -15.04 -9.48 -4.46
C TYR A 254 -14.52 -10.89 -4.22
N PHE A 255 -13.28 -11.18 -4.59
CA PHE A 255 -12.66 -12.47 -4.31
C PHE A 255 -12.66 -12.79 -2.81
N PHE A 256 -12.18 -11.89 -1.95
CA PHE A 256 -12.19 -12.12 -0.51
C PHE A 256 -13.59 -12.36 0.03
N ARG A 257 -14.57 -11.59 -0.45
CA ARG A 257 -15.96 -11.77 -0.07
C ARG A 257 -16.50 -13.13 -0.49
N ASP A 258 -16.28 -13.53 -1.73
CA ASP A 258 -16.78 -14.80 -2.27
C ASP A 258 -16.07 -16.00 -1.63
N PHE A 259 -14.78 -15.86 -1.31
CA PHE A 259 -14.00 -16.82 -0.52
C PHE A 259 -14.65 -17.05 0.85
N LEU A 260 -14.97 -15.99 1.60
CA LEU A 260 -15.65 -16.13 2.90
C LEU A 260 -17.08 -16.70 2.77
N MET A 261 -17.79 -16.33 1.69
CA MET A 261 -19.13 -16.84 1.43
C MET A 261 -19.14 -18.29 0.91
N ALA A 262 -17.99 -18.84 0.50
CA ALA A 262 -17.88 -20.23 0.06
C ALA A 262 -18.23 -21.23 1.18
N ASP A 263 -18.24 -20.82 2.45
CA ASP A 263 -18.70 -21.64 3.59
C ASP A 263 -20.19 -21.44 3.92
N GLY A 264 -20.88 -20.69 3.06
CA GLY A 264 -22.33 -20.56 3.05
C GLY A 264 -22.92 -19.55 4.03
N ARG A 265 -22.14 -18.59 4.51
CA ARG A 265 -22.66 -17.41 5.23
C ARG A 265 -22.65 -16.22 4.30
N TYR A 266 -23.81 -15.62 4.05
CA TYR A 266 -23.89 -14.43 3.20
C TYR A 266 -23.28 -13.21 3.90
N ILE A 267 -22.41 -12.49 3.20
CA ILE A 267 -21.70 -11.33 3.71
C ILE A 267 -21.95 -10.16 2.75
N PRO A 268 -22.44 -8.99 3.20
CA PRO A 268 -22.43 -7.76 2.41
C PRO A 268 -20.99 -7.33 2.08
N LEU A 269 -20.76 -6.72 0.92
CA LEU A 269 -19.39 -6.34 0.50
C LEU A 269 -18.68 -5.46 1.54
N ALA A 270 -19.35 -4.46 2.09
CA ALA A 270 -18.79 -3.55 3.10
C ALA A 270 -18.53 -4.19 4.48
N ALA A 271 -18.90 -5.47 4.65
CA ALA A 271 -18.65 -6.24 5.88
C ALA A 271 -17.62 -7.35 5.64
N THR A 272 -16.93 -7.36 4.50
CA THR A 272 -15.99 -8.42 4.13
C THR A 272 -14.83 -8.49 5.12
N PHE A 273 -14.15 -7.37 5.34
CA PHE A 273 -13.05 -7.25 6.28
C PHE A 273 -13.46 -7.63 7.70
N TYR A 274 -14.58 -7.11 8.21
CA TYR A 274 -15.06 -7.44 9.55
C TYR A 274 -15.27 -8.95 9.75
N ASN A 275 -15.83 -9.63 8.73
CA ASN A 275 -16.00 -11.08 8.79
C ASN A 275 -14.69 -11.84 8.57
N PHE A 276 -13.75 -11.30 7.80
CA PHE A 276 -12.40 -11.84 7.63
C PHE A 276 -11.64 -11.79 8.96
N GLU A 277 -11.51 -10.61 9.54
CA GLU A 277 -10.86 -10.36 10.83
C GLU A 277 -11.48 -11.25 11.91
N ARG A 278 -12.81 -11.25 12.09
CA ARG A 278 -13.44 -12.11 13.10
C ARG A 278 -13.18 -13.60 12.90
N ARG A 279 -12.95 -14.06 11.67
CA ARG A 279 -12.66 -15.46 11.38
C ARG A 279 -11.21 -15.83 11.70
N TYR A 280 -10.29 -14.91 11.51
CA TYR A 280 -8.85 -15.19 11.58
C TYR A 280 -8.14 -14.50 12.76
N HIS A 281 -8.83 -13.66 13.55
CA HIS A 281 -8.27 -13.00 14.73
C HIS A 281 -8.23 -13.93 15.96
N THR A 282 -7.56 -15.08 15.83
CA THR A 282 -7.32 -16.05 16.91
C THR A 282 -5.83 -16.29 17.08
N ASP A 283 -5.34 -16.47 18.32
CA ASP A 283 -3.92 -16.57 18.72
C ASP A 283 -3.08 -17.69 18.04
N THR A 284 -3.67 -18.46 17.13
CA THR A 284 -3.07 -19.67 16.54
C THR A 284 -3.14 -19.72 15.01
N PHE A 285 -3.46 -18.63 14.32
CA PHE A 285 -3.56 -18.68 12.87
C PHE A 285 -2.20 -18.41 12.19
N ASP A 286 -1.83 -19.28 11.26
CA ASP A 286 -0.61 -19.13 10.47
C ASP A 286 -0.90 -18.23 9.26
N VAL A 287 -0.37 -17.00 9.32
CA VAL A 287 -0.52 -15.98 8.27
C VAL A 287 0.00 -16.47 6.91
N GLN A 288 1.10 -17.23 6.90
CA GLN A 288 1.67 -17.77 5.67
C GLN A 288 0.77 -18.85 5.09
N ALA A 289 0.31 -19.80 5.91
CA ALA A 289 -0.60 -20.86 5.47
C ALA A 289 -1.91 -20.29 4.92
N LEU A 290 -2.49 -19.28 5.57
CA LEU A 290 -3.70 -18.61 5.08
C LEU A 290 -3.44 -17.89 3.75
N THR A 291 -2.29 -17.25 3.58
CA THR A 291 -1.97 -16.56 2.32
C THR A 291 -1.78 -17.56 1.18
N ILE A 292 -1.21 -18.73 1.45
CA ILE A 292 -1.13 -19.84 0.49
C ILE A 292 -2.55 -20.32 0.12
N GLU A 293 -3.43 -20.55 1.11
CA GLU A 293 -4.83 -20.92 0.84
C GLU A 293 -5.52 -19.86 -0.03
N LEU A 294 -5.33 -18.57 0.26
CA LEU A 294 -5.88 -17.48 -0.54
C LEU A 294 -5.35 -17.49 -1.97
N GLN A 295 -4.05 -17.74 -2.17
CA GLN A 295 -3.46 -17.83 -3.51
C GLN A 295 -4.03 -18.99 -4.32
N GLU A 296 -4.18 -20.17 -3.72
CA GLU A 296 -4.78 -21.35 -4.36
C GLU A 296 -6.24 -21.08 -4.74
N ASN A 297 -7.01 -20.47 -3.83
CA ASN A 297 -8.40 -20.12 -4.11
C ASN A 297 -8.52 -19.02 -5.17
N ALA A 298 -7.59 -18.07 -5.24
CA ALA A 298 -7.55 -17.06 -6.28
C ALA A 298 -7.31 -17.67 -7.67
N GLN A 299 -6.52 -18.75 -7.78
CA GLN A 299 -6.31 -19.47 -9.04
C GLN A 299 -7.62 -20.11 -9.51
N LEU A 300 -8.34 -20.80 -8.61
CA LEU A 300 -9.66 -21.36 -8.90
C LEU A 300 -10.67 -20.27 -9.26
N TYR A 301 -10.60 -19.12 -8.58
CA TYR A 301 -11.44 -17.98 -8.87
C TYR A 301 -11.18 -17.39 -10.27
N ASN A 302 -9.92 -17.38 -10.72
CA ASN A 302 -9.55 -16.97 -12.07
C ASN A 302 -10.02 -17.95 -13.16
N VAL A 303 -10.14 -19.24 -12.84
CA VAL A 303 -10.82 -20.22 -13.70
C VAL A 303 -12.30 -19.88 -13.86
N ILE A 304 -12.98 -19.51 -12.76
CA ILE A 304 -14.39 -19.10 -12.78
C ILE A 304 -14.58 -17.83 -13.59
N ARG A 305 -13.70 -16.83 -13.41
CA ARG A 305 -13.70 -15.56 -14.18
C ARG A 305 -13.38 -15.77 -15.66
N GLY A 306 -12.75 -16.88 -16.01
CA GLY A 306 -12.33 -17.17 -17.39
C GLY A 306 -11.02 -16.49 -17.79
N LEU A 307 -10.21 -16.09 -16.81
CA LEU A 307 -8.87 -15.53 -17.03
C LEU A 307 -7.81 -16.62 -17.16
N GLN A 308 -8.09 -17.80 -16.60
CA GLN A 308 -7.23 -18.98 -16.72
C GLN A 308 -8.08 -20.19 -17.10
N PRO A 309 -7.57 -21.08 -17.98
CA PRO A 309 -8.25 -22.34 -18.27
C PRO A 309 -8.01 -23.35 -17.15
N HIS A 310 -9.04 -24.10 -16.79
CA HIS A 310 -8.89 -25.35 -16.06
C HIS A 310 -8.24 -26.41 -16.96
N ALA A 311 -7.50 -27.37 -16.39
CA ALA A 311 -6.90 -28.48 -17.14
C ALA A 311 -7.95 -29.31 -17.92
N ASN A 312 -9.16 -29.42 -17.37
CA ASN A 312 -10.29 -30.09 -18.00
C ASN A 312 -11.12 -29.16 -18.91
N SER A 313 -11.16 -29.47 -20.20
CA SER A 313 -11.89 -28.70 -21.22
C SER A 313 -13.42 -28.71 -21.06
N GLN A 314 -14.00 -29.71 -20.40
CA GLN A 314 -15.43 -29.76 -20.12
C GLN A 314 -15.82 -28.72 -19.05
N ILE A 315 -15.00 -28.58 -18.01
CA ILE A 315 -15.15 -27.53 -16.99
C ILE A 315 -15.09 -26.15 -17.65
N ASN A 316 -14.11 -25.92 -18.51
CA ASN A 316 -13.98 -24.66 -19.25
C ASN A 316 -15.21 -24.32 -20.09
N ARG A 317 -15.74 -25.31 -20.82
CA ARG A 317 -16.95 -25.12 -21.65
C ARG A 317 -18.19 -24.81 -20.81
N ALA A 318 -18.39 -25.52 -19.71
CA ALA A 318 -19.52 -25.31 -18.81
C ALA A 318 -19.48 -23.90 -18.18
N LEU A 319 -18.31 -23.52 -17.65
CA LEU A 319 -18.11 -22.18 -17.06
C LEU A 319 -18.22 -21.08 -18.10
N HIS A 320 -17.72 -21.27 -19.32
CA HIS A 320 -17.88 -20.31 -20.42
C HIS A 320 -19.36 -20.05 -20.72
N ARG A 321 -20.17 -21.10 -20.85
CA ARG A 321 -21.62 -20.97 -21.07
C ARG A 321 -22.29 -20.20 -19.92
N LEU A 322 -21.91 -20.50 -18.68
CA LEU A 322 -22.46 -19.81 -17.51
C LEU A 322 -22.09 -18.33 -17.49
N ARG A 323 -20.85 -17.97 -17.88
CA ARG A 323 -20.38 -16.58 -17.96
C ARG A 323 -21.17 -15.73 -18.96
N LEU A 324 -21.73 -16.32 -20.02
CA LEU A 324 -22.60 -15.60 -20.96
C LEU A 324 -23.85 -15.02 -20.29
N LEU A 325 -24.26 -15.53 -19.13
CA LEU A 325 -25.37 -14.99 -18.34
C LEU A 325 -24.99 -13.77 -17.50
N ASN A 326 -23.70 -13.38 -17.50
CA ASN A 326 -23.15 -12.19 -16.88
C ASN A 326 -23.56 -11.95 -15.41
N THR A 327 -23.55 -13.02 -14.60
CA THR A 327 -23.85 -12.93 -13.16
C THR A 327 -22.69 -13.43 -12.30
N ARG A 328 -22.33 -12.62 -11.29
CA ARG A 328 -21.32 -12.96 -10.27
C ARG A 328 -21.90 -13.69 -9.06
N SER A 329 -23.23 -13.73 -8.92
CA SER A 329 -23.85 -14.25 -7.69
C SER A 329 -23.67 -15.77 -7.49
N THR A 330 -23.22 -16.48 -8.52
CA THR A 330 -22.91 -17.91 -8.49
C THR A 330 -21.49 -18.20 -7.99
N TYR A 331 -20.61 -17.18 -7.95
CA TYR A 331 -19.18 -17.38 -7.76
C TYR A 331 -18.82 -18.03 -6.42
N PRO A 332 -19.45 -17.70 -5.28
CA PRO A 332 -19.19 -18.41 -4.01
C PRO A 332 -19.46 -19.91 -4.09
N LEU A 333 -20.56 -20.28 -4.77
CA LEU A 333 -20.94 -21.68 -4.96
C LEU A 333 -20.00 -22.38 -5.95
N LEU A 334 -19.64 -21.73 -7.05
CA LEU A 334 -18.68 -22.26 -8.02
C LEU A 334 -17.30 -22.47 -7.38
N LEU A 335 -16.86 -21.54 -6.53
CA LEU A 335 -15.61 -21.65 -5.80
C LEU A 335 -15.67 -22.83 -4.82
N ASN A 336 -16.73 -22.96 -4.03
CA ASN A 336 -16.93 -24.12 -3.15
C ASN A 336 -16.89 -25.45 -3.93
N LEU A 337 -17.60 -25.52 -5.06
CA LEU A 337 -17.66 -26.71 -5.90
C LEU A 337 -16.30 -27.04 -6.54
N LEU A 338 -15.55 -26.05 -7.03
CA LEU A 338 -14.20 -26.27 -7.58
C LEU A 338 -13.22 -26.73 -6.50
N ARG A 339 -13.25 -26.13 -5.29
CA ARG A 339 -12.44 -26.60 -4.15
C ARG A 339 -12.66 -28.09 -3.88
N ARG A 340 -13.90 -28.56 -3.98
CA ARG A 340 -14.24 -29.99 -3.81
C ARG A 340 -13.74 -30.86 -4.97
N VAL A 341 -13.71 -30.35 -6.20
CA VAL A 341 -13.10 -31.04 -7.34
C VAL A 341 -11.61 -31.24 -7.11
N GLU A 342 -10.89 -30.18 -6.73
CA GLU A 342 -9.45 -30.24 -6.43
C GLU A 342 -9.15 -31.17 -5.25
N ALA A 343 -9.97 -31.12 -4.20
CA ALA A 343 -9.89 -32.03 -3.07
C ALA A 343 -10.34 -33.48 -3.38
N LYS A 344 -10.72 -33.77 -4.63
CA LYS A 344 -11.24 -35.08 -5.10
C LYS A 344 -12.50 -35.56 -4.39
N ASN A 345 -13.21 -34.65 -3.71
CA ASN A 345 -14.50 -34.90 -3.05
C ASN A 345 -15.69 -34.74 -4.00
N LEU A 346 -15.48 -34.18 -5.20
CA LEU A 346 -16.50 -34.07 -6.24
C LEU A 346 -15.89 -34.47 -7.60
N SER A 347 -16.57 -35.36 -8.33
CA SER A 347 -16.09 -35.72 -9.67
C SER A 347 -16.26 -34.55 -10.65
N MET A 348 -15.36 -34.45 -11.63
CA MET A 348 -15.43 -33.42 -12.68
C MET A 348 -16.76 -33.46 -13.45
N LYS A 349 -17.31 -34.66 -13.68
CA LYS A 349 -18.62 -34.85 -14.31
C LYS A 349 -19.76 -34.29 -13.45
N ALA A 350 -19.72 -34.53 -12.14
CA ALA A 350 -20.70 -33.97 -11.21
C ALA A 350 -20.63 -32.44 -11.17
N PHE A 351 -19.42 -31.87 -11.14
CA PHE A 351 -19.22 -30.42 -11.23
C PHE A 351 -19.85 -29.83 -12.50
N VAL A 352 -19.56 -30.40 -13.67
CA VAL A 352 -20.12 -29.93 -14.95
C VAL A 352 -21.65 -29.95 -14.91
N ASN A 353 -22.24 -31.04 -14.40
CA ASN A 353 -23.69 -31.14 -14.24
C ASN A 353 -24.24 -30.04 -13.31
N CYS A 354 -23.58 -29.75 -12.18
CA CYS A 354 -23.97 -28.65 -11.30
C CYS A 354 -23.94 -27.29 -11.99
N VAL A 355 -22.89 -27.00 -12.76
CA VAL A 355 -22.76 -25.74 -13.52
C VAL A 355 -23.87 -25.61 -14.57
N GLU A 356 -24.20 -26.69 -15.28
CA GLU A 356 -25.29 -26.68 -16.26
C GLU A 356 -26.66 -26.48 -15.60
N LEU A 357 -26.91 -27.10 -14.44
CA LEU A 357 -28.13 -26.88 -13.65
C LEU A 357 -28.27 -25.43 -13.18
N ILE A 358 -27.19 -24.84 -12.66
CA ILE A 358 -27.15 -23.41 -12.28
C ILE A 358 -27.48 -22.54 -13.49
N GLY A 359 -26.87 -22.83 -14.66
CA GLY A 359 -27.12 -22.07 -15.88
C GLY A 359 -28.54 -22.22 -16.43
N THR A 360 -29.17 -23.39 -16.28
CA THR A 360 -30.58 -23.60 -16.65
C THR A 360 -31.51 -22.86 -15.71
N PHE A 361 -31.27 -22.94 -14.40
CA PHE A 361 -32.04 -22.21 -13.39
C PHE A 361 -32.01 -20.69 -13.63
N LEU A 362 -30.84 -20.12 -13.91
CA LEU A 362 -30.72 -18.69 -14.18
C LEU A 362 -31.45 -18.26 -15.46
N ARG A 363 -31.37 -19.06 -16.53
CA ARG A 363 -32.08 -18.77 -17.79
C ARG A 363 -33.60 -18.78 -17.60
N GLN A 364 -34.14 -19.81 -16.95
CA GLN A 364 -35.58 -19.89 -16.67
C GLN A 364 -36.09 -18.66 -15.90
N ARG A 365 -35.30 -18.17 -14.94
CA ARG A 365 -35.67 -16.96 -14.18
C ARG A 365 -35.58 -15.67 -15.00
N GLN A 366 -34.60 -15.56 -15.89
CA GLN A 366 -34.50 -14.43 -16.82
C GLN A 366 -35.70 -14.41 -17.78
N GLU A 367 -36.13 -15.56 -18.27
CA GLU A 367 -37.32 -15.70 -19.13
C GLU A 367 -38.63 -15.38 -18.39
N ALA A 368 -38.70 -15.71 -17.09
CA ALA A 368 -39.85 -15.44 -16.24
C ALA A 368 -39.89 -14.01 -15.65
N ASP A 369 -38.95 -13.14 -16.02
CA ASP A 369 -38.78 -11.77 -15.50
C ASP A 369 -38.74 -11.69 -13.96
N GLU A 370 -38.22 -12.75 -13.32
CA GLU A 370 -38.16 -12.81 -11.86
C GLU A 370 -36.96 -12.03 -11.30
N PRO A 371 -37.11 -11.35 -10.15
CA PRO A 371 -36.07 -10.50 -9.60
C PRO A 371 -34.81 -11.31 -9.25
N SER A 372 -33.66 -10.70 -9.53
CA SER A 372 -32.33 -11.28 -9.34
C SER A 372 -31.79 -11.19 -7.91
N ARG A 373 -32.38 -10.32 -7.08
CA ARG A 373 -31.91 -10.04 -5.71
C ARG A 373 -31.85 -11.27 -4.78
N PRO A 374 -32.78 -12.25 -4.81
CA PRO A 374 -32.79 -13.36 -3.85
C PRO A 374 -31.67 -14.38 -4.05
N TYR A 375 -31.24 -14.63 -5.30
CA TYR A 375 -30.42 -15.81 -5.59
C TYR A 375 -28.99 -15.73 -5.05
N SER A 376 -28.44 -14.51 -4.83
CA SER A 376 -27.13 -14.36 -4.20
C SER A 376 -27.09 -14.98 -2.79
N ARG A 377 -28.20 -14.96 -2.06
CA ARG A 377 -28.32 -15.63 -0.75
C ARG A 377 -28.53 -17.13 -0.89
N TRP A 378 -29.29 -17.56 -1.90
CA TRP A 378 -29.57 -18.98 -2.14
C TRP A 378 -28.33 -19.76 -2.55
N PHE A 379 -27.53 -19.24 -3.49
CA PHE A 379 -26.28 -19.91 -3.91
C PHE A 379 -25.29 -20.01 -2.75
N VAL A 380 -25.19 -18.97 -1.92
CA VAL A 380 -24.37 -19.02 -0.71
C VAL A 380 -24.93 -20.06 0.27
N ALA A 381 -26.25 -20.06 0.54
CA ALA A 381 -26.85 -21.05 1.43
C ALA A 381 -26.61 -22.50 0.95
N ALA A 382 -26.65 -22.74 -0.37
CA ALA A 382 -26.39 -24.05 -0.96
C ALA A 382 -25.01 -24.62 -0.62
N CYS A 383 -23.99 -23.77 -0.41
CA CYS A 383 -22.65 -24.22 -0.01
C CYS A 383 -22.63 -25.02 1.30
N ARG A 384 -23.62 -24.85 2.19
CA ARG A 384 -23.71 -25.59 3.47
C ARG A 384 -24.28 -27.00 3.34
N TYR A 385 -25.05 -27.25 2.30
CA TYR A 385 -25.84 -28.48 2.15
C TYR A 385 -25.25 -29.47 1.15
N LEU A 386 -24.19 -29.05 0.47
CA LEU A 386 -23.32 -29.90 -0.33
C LEU A 386 -22.19 -30.41 0.55
#